data_AF-A0A1R2CTL5-F1
#
_entry.id   AF-A0A1R2CTL5-F1
#
_cell.length_a   1.000
_cell.length_b   1.000
_cell.length_c   1.000
_cell.angle_alpha   90.00
_cell.angle_beta   90.00
_cell.angle_gamma   90.00
#
_symmetry.space_group_name_H-M   'P 1'
#
loop_
_entity.id
_entity.type
_entity.pdbx_description
1 polymer ?
#
loop_
_entity_poly.entity_id
_entity_poly.type
_entity_poly.pdbx_seq_one_letter_code
_entity_poly.pdbx_strand_id
1 'polypeptide(L)'
;MVKDKKRYWNKNEDRILSSLIRCLGAKNWKKISMLLAKNNLSTIRTPKQCRDRWVNQLDPKLCSRSWSNEDEALLVDKYKALGNKWSRISRFFPGRSPNNVKNHFYSLIRKNLRRHNRNLPIEKRITEDVPTVLRNQKYSDLVVQPTIPKGFPKFNCFSKASKKKFIKPLNKKEINEGSSTQDPELFSFFSTLPNVEYEKNFLMDFWIVPLFLPS
;
A
#
# COMPACT_ATOMS: atom_id res chain seq x y z
N MET A 1 -9.21 -26.98 18.58
CA MET A 1 -8.73 -26.17 17.43
C MET A 1 -7.21 -26.13 17.44
N VAL A 2 -6.56 -26.86 16.54
CA VAL A 2 -5.11 -26.73 16.33
C VAL A 2 -4.88 -25.35 15.70
N LYS A 3 -4.13 -24.46 16.38
CA LYS A 3 -3.70 -23.21 15.77
C LYS A 3 -2.70 -23.55 14.67
N ASP A 4 -3.07 -23.32 13.42
CA ASP A 4 -2.16 -23.52 12.29
C ASP A 4 -0.83 -22.78 12.55
N LYS A 5 0.27 -23.53 12.55
CA LYS A 5 1.62 -22.97 12.68
C LYS A 5 1.83 -21.98 11.53
N LYS A 6 2.14 -20.71 11.84
CA LYS A 6 2.45 -19.69 10.81
C LYS A 6 3.61 -20.18 9.94
N ARG A 7 3.34 -20.49 8.67
CA ARG A 7 4.34 -20.95 7.71
C ARG A 7 4.87 -19.78 6.89
N TYR A 8 6.18 -19.56 6.97
CA TYR A 8 6.88 -18.51 6.21
C TYR A 8 6.94 -18.84 4.72
N TRP A 9 6.91 -17.81 3.88
CA TRP A 9 7.16 -17.93 2.45
C TRP A 9 8.65 -18.16 2.20
N ASN A 10 8.98 -19.12 1.36
CA ASN A 10 10.36 -19.35 0.93
C ASN A 10 10.62 -18.70 -0.44
N LYS A 11 11.91 -18.52 -0.78
CA LYS A 11 12.32 -17.88 -2.04
C LYS A 11 11.86 -18.64 -3.28
N ASN A 12 11.74 -19.98 -3.20
CA ASN A 12 11.28 -20.79 -4.33
C ASN A 12 9.77 -20.56 -4.60
N GLU A 13 8.97 -20.55 -3.54
CA GLU A 13 7.55 -20.20 -3.60
C GLU A 13 7.36 -18.80 -4.20
N ASP A 14 8.18 -17.82 -3.78
CA ASP A 14 8.11 -16.46 -4.32
C ASP A 14 8.43 -16.40 -5.82
N ARG A 15 9.46 -17.14 -6.27
CA ARG A 15 9.83 -17.23 -7.70
C ARG A 15 8.70 -17.82 -8.53
N ILE A 16 8.15 -18.95 -8.09
CA ILE A 16 7.06 -19.64 -8.79
C ILE A 16 5.82 -18.74 -8.80
N LEU A 17 5.45 -18.14 -7.67
CA LEU A 17 4.32 -17.22 -7.58
C LEU A 17 4.48 -16.03 -8.53
N SER A 18 5.66 -15.43 -8.58
CA SER A 18 5.95 -14.29 -9.47
C SER A 18 5.87 -14.70 -10.94
N SER A 19 6.39 -15.89 -11.29
CA SER A 19 6.30 -16.43 -12.66
C SER A 19 4.85 -16.68 -13.07
N LEU A 20 4.05 -17.32 -12.22
CA LEU A 20 2.64 -17.58 -12.48
C LEU A 20 1.84 -16.29 -12.67
N ILE A 21 2.13 -15.25 -11.88
CA ILE A 21 1.47 -13.94 -12.00
C ILE A 21 1.91 -13.22 -13.27
N ARG A 22 3.17 -13.34 -13.69
CA ARG A 22 3.64 -12.78 -14.96
C ARG A 22 2.93 -13.40 -16.15
N CYS A 23 2.67 -14.72 -16.13
CA CYS A 23 2.01 -15.42 -17.24
C CYS A 23 0.47 -15.28 -17.23
N LEU A 24 -0.17 -15.29 -16.06
CA LEU A 24 -1.64 -15.33 -15.93
C LEU A 24 -2.27 -13.99 -15.53
N GLY A 25 -1.45 -13.03 -15.10
CA GLY A 25 -1.88 -11.79 -14.47
C GLY A 25 -2.33 -11.96 -13.02
N ALA A 26 -2.31 -10.85 -12.25
CA ALA A 26 -2.72 -10.80 -10.85
C ALA A 26 -4.26 -10.73 -10.65
N LYS A 27 -5.02 -11.52 -11.41
CA LYS A 27 -6.50 -11.49 -11.42
C LYS A 27 -7.12 -12.76 -10.82
N ASN A 28 -6.67 -13.94 -11.25
CA ASN A 28 -7.29 -15.22 -10.87
C ASN A 28 -6.49 -15.98 -9.80
N TRP A 29 -6.60 -15.53 -8.54
CA TRP A 29 -5.85 -16.09 -7.40
C TRP A 29 -6.16 -17.55 -7.10
N LYS A 30 -7.36 -18.05 -7.44
CA LYS A 30 -7.73 -19.46 -7.28
C LYS A 30 -6.89 -20.33 -8.20
N LYS A 31 -6.81 -19.97 -9.50
CA LYS A 31 -5.96 -20.68 -10.47
C LYS A 31 -4.48 -20.62 -10.09
N ILE A 32 -3.99 -19.44 -9.67
CA ILE A 32 -2.60 -19.26 -9.24
C ILE A 32 -2.27 -20.16 -8.04
N SER A 33 -3.12 -20.19 -7.02
CA SER A 33 -2.94 -21.02 -5.82
C SER A 33 -2.90 -22.52 -6.17
N MET A 34 -3.79 -22.99 -7.05
CA MET A 34 -3.77 -24.38 -7.51
C MET A 34 -2.49 -24.72 -8.27
N LEU A 35 -2.05 -23.86 -9.19
CA LEU A 35 -0.83 -24.09 -9.95
C LEU A 35 0.41 -24.05 -9.06
N LEU A 36 0.46 -23.14 -8.08
CA LEU A 36 1.54 -23.08 -7.10
C LEU A 36 1.65 -24.40 -6.33
N ALA A 37 0.53 -24.98 -5.88
CA ALA A 37 0.53 -26.27 -5.18
C ALA A 37 1.01 -27.44 -6.06
N LYS A 38 0.76 -27.40 -7.38
CA LYS A 38 1.20 -28.45 -8.33
C LYS A 38 2.71 -28.47 -8.59
N ASN A 39 3.45 -27.42 -8.25
CA ASN A 39 4.90 -27.34 -8.49
C ASN A 39 5.74 -28.08 -7.42
N ASN A 40 5.26 -29.21 -6.90
CA ASN A 40 5.95 -30.05 -5.91
C ASN A 40 6.47 -29.31 -4.66
N LEU A 41 5.74 -28.28 -4.23
CA LEU A 41 6.05 -27.55 -3.00
C LEU A 41 5.47 -28.31 -1.81
N SER A 42 6.22 -28.39 -0.71
CA SER A 42 5.77 -29.02 0.55
C SER A 42 4.62 -28.26 1.24
N THR A 43 4.14 -27.16 0.66
CA THR A 43 3.23 -26.21 1.28
C THR A 43 2.10 -25.79 0.34
N ILE A 44 0.86 -26.04 0.77
CA ILE A 44 -0.34 -25.53 0.10
C ILE A 44 -0.56 -24.09 0.57
N ARG A 45 -0.64 -23.15 -0.38
CA ARG A 45 -0.96 -21.74 -0.13
C ARG A 45 -2.36 -21.43 -0.60
N THR A 46 -3.16 -20.78 0.24
CA THR A 46 -4.52 -20.37 -0.15
C THR A 46 -4.49 -19.22 -1.15
N PRO A 47 -5.57 -19.00 -1.93
CA PRO A 47 -5.66 -17.86 -2.86
C PRO A 47 -5.42 -16.51 -2.18
N LYS A 48 -5.96 -16.35 -0.97
CA LYS A 48 -5.75 -15.16 -0.14
C LYS A 48 -4.28 -14.97 0.23
N GLN A 49 -3.60 -16.03 0.66
CA GLN A 49 -2.17 -15.95 0.99
C GLN A 49 -1.33 -15.55 -0.22
N CYS A 50 -1.62 -16.11 -1.40
CA CYS A 50 -0.93 -15.77 -2.65
C CYS A 50 -1.12 -14.29 -2.99
N ARG A 51 -2.37 -13.80 -2.94
CA ARG A 51 -2.68 -12.38 -3.15
C ARG A 51 -1.95 -11.50 -2.16
N ASP A 52 -2.07 -11.80 -0.87
CA ASP A 52 -1.49 -10.99 0.19
C ASP A 52 0.04 -10.97 0.11
N ARG A 53 0.68 -12.07 -0.30
CA ARG A 53 2.12 -12.13 -0.55
C ARG A 53 2.52 -11.20 -1.70
N TRP A 54 1.81 -11.27 -2.82
CA TRP A 54 2.06 -10.42 -3.97
C TRP A 54 1.90 -8.94 -3.65
N VAL A 55 0.71 -8.52 -3.24
CA VAL A 55 0.35 -7.10 -3.08
C VAL A 55 1.12 -6.39 -1.96
N ASN A 56 1.67 -7.14 -1.00
CA ASN A 56 2.38 -6.55 0.12
C ASN A 56 3.90 -6.65 0.01
N GLN A 57 4.45 -7.55 -0.82
CA GLN A 57 5.89 -7.83 -0.84
C GLN A 57 6.51 -8.09 -2.21
N LEU A 58 5.82 -8.75 -3.15
CA LEU A 58 6.45 -9.17 -4.43
C LEU A 58 6.11 -8.27 -5.62
N ASP A 59 5.06 -7.47 -5.55
CA ASP A 59 4.69 -6.55 -6.63
C ASP A 59 5.86 -5.57 -6.90
N PRO A 60 6.42 -5.53 -8.13
CA PRO A 60 7.53 -4.64 -8.49
C PRO A 60 7.24 -3.15 -8.27
N LYS A 61 5.96 -2.78 -8.19
CA LYS A 61 5.55 -1.41 -7.85
C LYS A 61 5.88 -1.02 -6.42
N LEU A 62 6.22 -1.99 -5.55
CA LEU A 62 6.60 -1.73 -4.17
C LEU A 62 8.07 -1.31 -4.08
N CYS A 63 8.30 -0.19 -3.40
CA CYS A 63 9.60 0.36 -3.13
C CYS A 63 10.12 -0.11 -1.77
N SER A 64 11.34 -0.66 -1.74
CA SER A 64 12.03 -1.08 -0.51
C SER A 64 12.92 0.00 0.10
N ARG A 65 12.62 1.29 -0.14
CA ARG A 65 13.37 2.39 0.49
C ARG A 65 13.15 2.40 2.01
N SER A 66 14.14 2.86 2.75
CA SER A 66 14.00 3.10 4.19
C SER A 66 12.97 4.19 4.48
N TRP A 67 12.38 4.18 5.68
CA TRP A 67 11.52 5.28 6.14
C TRP A 67 12.39 6.46 6.57
N SER A 68 12.11 7.63 6.02
CA SER A 68 12.74 8.89 6.42
C SER A 68 11.98 9.55 7.58
N ASN A 69 12.59 10.56 8.21
CA ASN A 69 11.92 11.31 9.28
C ASN A 69 10.74 12.13 8.71
N GLU A 70 10.86 12.58 7.47
CA GLU A 70 9.83 13.27 6.71
C GLU A 70 8.64 12.34 6.45
N ASP A 71 8.91 11.09 6.05
CA ASP A 71 7.86 10.08 5.89
C ASP A 71 7.16 9.79 7.23
N GLU A 72 7.90 9.70 8.33
CA GLU A 72 7.33 9.52 9.68
C GLU A 72 6.45 10.70 10.11
N ALA A 73 6.90 11.94 9.86
CA ALA A 73 6.13 13.14 10.15
C ALA A 73 4.83 13.18 9.35
N LEU A 74 4.90 12.89 8.04
CA LEU A 74 3.73 12.77 7.18
C LEU A 74 2.79 11.65 7.67
N LEU A 75 3.34 10.51 8.06
CA LEU A 75 2.55 9.37 8.53
C LEU A 75 1.77 9.71 9.80
N VAL A 76 2.43 10.37 10.76
CA VAL A 76 1.80 10.84 12.00
C VAL A 76 0.70 11.86 11.72
N ASP A 77 0.96 12.84 10.85
CA ASP A 77 -0.04 13.84 10.42
C ASP A 77 -1.27 13.17 9.81
N LYS A 78 -1.07 12.27 8.83
CA LYS A 78 -2.18 11.57 8.18
C LYS A 78 -2.92 10.62 9.11
N TYR A 79 -2.24 9.99 10.06
CA TYR A 79 -2.91 9.18 11.08
C TYR A 79 -3.78 10.04 12.00
N LYS A 80 -3.28 11.20 12.47
CA LYS A 80 -4.08 12.14 13.28
C LYS A 80 -5.34 12.61 12.54
N ALA A 81 -5.25 12.82 11.23
CA ALA A 81 -6.39 13.26 10.42
C ALA A 81 -7.37 12.13 10.03
N LEU A 82 -6.89 10.91 9.76
CA LEU A 82 -7.69 9.84 9.15
C LEU A 82 -7.92 8.62 10.04
N GLY A 83 -7.18 8.48 11.14
CA GLY A 83 -7.17 7.31 12.01
C GLY A 83 -6.56 6.07 11.35
N ASN A 84 -7.08 4.89 11.67
CA ASN A 84 -6.60 3.58 11.21
C ASN A 84 -6.97 3.22 9.74
N LYS A 85 -7.19 4.23 8.88
CA LYS A 85 -7.58 4.05 7.47
C LYS A 85 -6.34 3.81 6.58
N TRP A 86 -5.63 2.71 6.80
CA TRP A 86 -4.33 2.41 6.18
C TRP A 86 -4.33 2.45 4.66
N SER A 87 -5.39 1.93 4.02
CA SER A 87 -5.52 1.96 2.55
C SER A 87 -5.66 3.37 1.97
N ARG A 88 -6.17 4.32 2.77
CA ARG A 88 -6.26 5.73 2.38
C ARG A 88 -4.93 6.45 2.66
N ILE A 89 -4.31 6.15 3.80
CA ILE A 89 -3.00 6.71 4.18
C ILE A 89 -1.90 6.26 3.20
N SER A 90 -1.91 5.01 2.74
CA SER A 90 -0.88 4.51 1.83
C SER A 90 -0.83 5.24 0.48
N ARG A 91 -1.90 5.93 0.08
CA ARG A 91 -1.92 6.75 -1.14
C ARG A 91 -0.93 7.92 -1.08
N PHE A 92 -0.54 8.36 0.12
CA PHE A 92 0.49 9.39 0.32
C PHE A 92 1.92 8.84 0.29
N PHE A 93 2.09 7.51 0.25
CA PHE A 93 3.38 6.83 0.27
C PHE A 93 3.52 5.97 -0.99
N PRO A 94 3.86 6.56 -2.15
CA PRO A 94 4.01 5.80 -3.38
C PRO A 94 5.04 4.68 -3.20
N GLY A 95 4.70 3.50 -3.72
CA GLY A 95 5.49 2.29 -3.54
C GLY A 95 5.42 1.64 -2.16
N ARG A 96 4.58 2.10 -1.22
CA ARG A 96 4.36 1.41 0.05
C ARG A 96 2.97 0.78 0.11
N SER A 97 2.91 -0.49 0.50
CA SER A 97 1.64 -1.17 0.72
C SER A 97 0.96 -0.65 2.00
N PRO A 98 -0.38 -0.72 2.10
CA PRO A 98 -1.10 -0.38 3.34
C PRO A 98 -0.57 -1.15 4.56
N ASN A 99 -0.13 -2.40 4.37
CA ASN A 99 0.45 -3.20 5.43
C ASN A 99 1.83 -2.68 5.86
N ASN A 100 2.67 -2.23 4.93
CA ASN A 100 3.96 -1.61 5.25
C ASN A 100 3.78 -0.34 6.09
N VAL A 101 2.86 0.53 5.69
CA VAL A 101 2.51 1.77 6.40
C VAL A 101 2.03 1.49 7.81
N LYS A 102 1.05 0.58 7.96
CA LYS A 102 0.57 0.12 9.28
C LYS A 102 1.72 -0.41 10.13
N ASN A 103 2.52 -1.35 9.61
CA ASN A 103 3.58 -1.98 10.38
C ASN A 103 4.63 -0.99 10.86
N HIS A 104 4.96 -0.01 10.02
CA HIS A 104 5.88 1.06 10.39
C HIS A 104 5.28 1.94 11.49
N PHE A 105 4.02 2.37 11.36
CA PHE A 105 3.32 3.11 12.40
C PHE A 105 3.35 2.37 13.76
N TYR A 106 2.93 1.11 13.81
CA TYR A 106 2.97 0.33 15.06
C TYR A 106 4.39 0.18 15.61
N SER A 107 5.40 0.07 14.74
CA SER A 107 6.81 0.02 15.16
C SER A 107 7.27 1.34 15.77
N LEU A 108 6.86 2.47 15.17
CA LEU A 108 7.10 3.82 15.69
C LEU A 108 6.46 4.01 17.06
N ILE A 109 5.19 3.61 17.24
CA ILE A 109 4.50 3.72 18.53
C ILE A 109 5.21 2.89 19.62
N ARG A 110 5.60 1.63 19.32
CA ARG A 110 6.37 0.82 20.28
C ARG A 110 7.72 1.46 20.63
N LYS A 111 8.39 2.07 19.65
CA LYS A 111 9.66 2.79 19.88
C LYS A 111 9.44 3.99 20.80
N ASN A 112 8.36 4.74 20.62
CA ASN A 112 8.03 5.89 21.46
C ASN A 112 7.62 5.47 22.88
N LEU A 113 6.84 4.39 23.03
CA LEU A 113 6.52 3.80 24.34
C LEU A 113 7.79 3.39 25.10
N ARG A 114 8.72 2.68 24.45
CA ARG A 114 10.01 2.32 25.06
C ARG A 114 10.82 3.55 25.49
N ARG A 115 10.79 4.63 24.71
CA ARG A 115 11.46 5.89 25.05
C ARG A 115 10.82 6.57 26.26
N HIS A 116 9.49 6.64 26.29
CA HIS A 116 8.75 7.22 27.41
C HIS A 116 9.01 6.45 28.71
N ASN A 117 8.95 5.13 28.66
CA ASN A 117 9.14 4.27 29.84
C ASN A 117 10.59 4.22 30.34
N ARG A 118 11.59 4.69 29.55
CA ARG A 118 13.02 4.55 29.87
C ARG A 118 13.40 5.19 31.20
N ASN A 119 12.80 6.32 31.54
CA ASN A 119 13.14 7.11 32.71
C ASN A 119 12.04 7.08 33.78
N LEU A 120 11.09 6.15 33.68
CA LEU A 120 9.96 6.05 34.61
C LEU A 120 10.12 4.88 35.58
N PRO A 121 9.74 5.06 36.87
CA PRO A 121 9.52 3.96 37.80
C PRO A 121 8.54 2.95 37.23
N ILE A 122 8.67 1.68 37.64
CA ILE A 122 7.91 0.55 37.06
C ILE A 122 6.41 0.80 37.16
N GLU A 123 5.95 1.37 38.25
CA GLU A 123 4.55 1.66 38.58
C GLU A 123 3.94 2.73 37.65
N LYS A 124 4.77 3.55 37.01
CA LYS A 124 4.36 4.63 36.10
C LYS A 124 4.51 4.26 34.63
N ARG A 125 5.02 3.06 34.30
CA ARG A 125 5.24 2.64 32.91
C ARG A 125 3.92 2.23 32.25
N ILE A 126 3.78 2.62 30.99
CA ILE A 126 2.69 2.16 30.13
C ILE A 126 3.05 0.76 29.62
N THR A 127 2.33 -0.28 30.04
CA THR A 127 2.64 -1.68 29.72
C THR A 127 1.61 -2.31 28.77
N GLU A 128 0.53 -1.59 28.49
CA GLU A 128 -0.55 -2.01 27.62
C GLU A 128 -0.11 -2.19 26.16
N ASP A 129 -0.86 -3.00 25.43
CA ASP A 129 -0.63 -3.20 24.00
C ASP A 129 -0.97 -1.93 23.20
N VAL A 130 -0.27 -1.74 22.08
CA VAL A 130 -0.40 -0.53 21.25
C VAL A 130 -1.85 -0.19 20.88
N PRO A 131 -2.71 -1.14 20.44
CA PRO A 131 -4.12 -0.86 20.23
C PRO A 131 -4.84 -0.24 21.44
N THR A 132 -4.57 -0.72 22.65
CA THR A 132 -5.16 -0.18 23.89
C THR A 132 -4.62 1.21 24.20
N VAL A 133 -3.31 1.41 24.07
CA VAL A 133 -2.67 2.72 24.23
C VAL A 133 -3.30 3.76 23.29
N LEU A 134 -3.53 3.41 22.03
CA LEU A 134 -4.07 4.32 21.02
C LEU A 134 -5.56 4.66 21.22
N ARG A 135 -6.31 3.86 21.99
CA ARG A 135 -7.71 4.17 22.34
C ARG A 135 -7.81 5.23 23.43
N ASN A 136 -6.80 5.31 24.30
CA ASN A 136 -6.75 6.33 25.35
C ASN A 136 -6.17 7.62 24.77
N GLN A 137 -6.97 8.68 24.74
CA GLN A 137 -6.56 9.96 24.15
C GLN A 137 -5.27 10.51 24.80
N LYS A 138 -5.17 10.42 26.15
CA LYS A 138 -3.99 10.89 26.90
C LYS A 138 -2.72 10.19 26.45
N TYR A 139 -2.77 8.88 26.27
CA TYR A 139 -1.59 8.11 25.84
C TYR A 139 -1.33 8.24 24.34
N SER A 140 -2.39 8.35 23.53
CA SER A 140 -2.29 8.58 22.08
C SER A 140 -1.50 9.86 21.77
N ASP A 141 -1.84 10.98 22.41
CA ASP A 141 -1.16 12.27 22.18
C ASP A 141 0.33 12.24 22.56
N LEU A 142 0.66 11.44 23.56
CA LEU A 142 2.03 11.22 24.03
C LEU A 142 2.87 10.40 23.04
N VAL A 143 2.31 9.32 22.49
CA VAL A 143 3.10 8.33 21.71
C VAL A 143 3.03 8.53 20.21
N VAL A 144 2.02 9.24 19.69
CA VAL A 144 1.83 9.50 18.26
C VAL A 144 2.64 10.73 17.83
N GLN A 145 3.96 10.54 17.76
CA GLN A 145 4.96 11.55 17.45
C GLN A 145 6.00 10.99 16.46
N PRO A 146 6.50 11.77 15.49
CA PRO A 146 7.57 11.33 14.60
C PRO A 146 8.89 11.25 15.35
N THR A 147 9.86 10.49 14.83
CA THR A 147 11.19 10.54 15.42
C THR A 147 11.91 11.82 15.01
N ILE A 148 12.29 12.63 16.00
CA ILE A 148 13.06 13.85 15.79
C ILE A 148 14.54 13.44 15.61
N PRO A 149 15.22 13.88 14.53
CA PRO A 149 16.65 13.67 14.37
C PRO A 149 17.43 14.35 15.50
N LYS A 150 18.48 13.69 16.00
CA LYS A 150 19.39 14.33 16.98
C LYS A 150 20.05 15.54 16.29
N GLY A 151 19.94 16.73 16.90
CA GLY A 151 20.51 17.98 16.37
C GLY A 151 19.57 18.82 15.51
N PHE A 152 18.34 18.38 15.24
CA PHE A 152 17.34 19.26 14.63
C PHE A 152 16.81 20.26 15.67
N PRO A 153 16.71 21.56 15.35
CA PRO A 153 16.02 22.52 16.20
C PRO A 153 14.62 21.98 16.47
N LYS A 154 14.18 22.04 17.73
CA LYS A 154 12.78 21.80 18.07
C LYS A 154 11.98 22.85 17.30
N PHE A 155 11.44 22.51 16.13
CA PHE A 155 10.53 23.39 15.45
C PHE A 155 9.33 23.55 16.38
N ASN A 156 9.28 24.72 17.03
CA ASN A 156 8.12 25.16 17.76
C ASN A 156 7.08 25.61 16.72
N CYS A 157 6.65 24.70 15.84
CA CYS A 157 5.67 24.99 14.80
C CYS A 157 4.32 24.36 15.17
N PHE A 158 3.75 24.84 16.27
CA PHE A 158 2.31 24.88 16.47
C PHE A 158 1.89 26.26 16.95
N SER A 159 2.29 27.31 16.20
CA SER A 159 1.41 28.48 16.17
C SER A 159 0.22 28.13 15.27
N LYS A 160 -0.99 28.47 15.72
CA LYS A 160 -2.26 28.22 15.04
C LYS A 160 -2.38 28.93 13.67
N ALA A 161 -1.30 29.56 13.17
CA ALA A 161 -1.28 30.46 12.03
C ALA A 161 -1.00 29.80 10.67
N SER A 162 -0.50 28.56 10.59
CA SER A 162 -0.13 27.94 9.29
C SER A 162 -1.25 27.18 8.58
N LYS A 163 -2.52 27.34 8.98
CA LYS A 163 -3.68 26.75 8.27
C LYS A 163 -3.94 27.33 6.86
N LYS A 164 -3.15 28.29 6.39
CA LYS A 164 -3.25 28.87 5.04
C LYS A 164 -1.87 28.98 4.41
N LYS A 165 -1.35 27.88 3.86
CA LYS A 165 -0.28 27.86 2.84
C LYS A 165 0.07 26.40 2.55
N PHE A 166 -0.87 25.63 2.00
CA PHE A 166 -0.67 24.38 1.22
C PHE A 166 -2.02 23.66 1.04
N ILE A 167 -3.05 24.41 0.65
CA ILE A 167 -4.27 23.84 0.05
C ILE A 167 -4.65 24.81 -1.07
N LYS A 168 -4.29 24.49 -2.31
CA LYS A 168 -5.13 24.94 -3.43
C LYS A 168 -6.39 24.05 -3.37
N PRO A 169 -7.60 24.59 -3.26
CA PRO A 169 -8.81 23.78 -3.27
C PRO A 169 -8.91 23.10 -4.63
N LEU A 170 -9.04 21.77 -4.66
CA LEU A 170 -9.44 21.07 -5.88
C LEU A 170 -10.89 21.47 -6.18
N ASN A 171 -11.12 22.13 -7.31
CA ASN A 171 -12.44 22.54 -7.75
C ASN A 171 -13.22 21.32 -8.26
N LYS A 172 -14.49 21.19 -7.86
CA LYS A 172 -15.37 20.02 -8.11
C LYS A 172 -15.99 19.99 -9.53
N LYS A 173 -15.38 20.63 -10.53
CA LYS A 173 -15.99 20.78 -11.88
C LYS A 173 -15.22 20.16 -13.05
N GLU A 174 -14.19 19.37 -12.83
CA GLU A 174 -13.52 18.61 -13.90
C GLU A 174 -13.59 17.11 -13.60
N ILE A 175 -14.83 16.60 -13.56
CA ILE A 175 -15.14 15.20 -13.84
C ILE A 175 -16.20 15.29 -14.93
N ASN A 176 -15.74 15.49 -16.16
CA ASN A 176 -16.42 15.22 -17.43
C ASN A 176 -15.65 15.98 -18.49
N GLU A 177 -14.70 15.30 -19.13
CA GLU A 177 -14.45 15.34 -20.57
C GLU A 177 -13.19 14.50 -20.82
N GLY A 178 -13.38 13.39 -21.52
CA GLY A 178 -12.27 12.65 -22.08
C GLY A 178 -11.73 13.43 -23.27
N SER A 179 -10.42 13.59 -23.35
CA SER A 179 -9.76 14.02 -24.57
C SER A 179 -8.76 12.96 -24.98
N SER A 180 -9.13 12.27 -26.06
CA SER A 180 -8.24 11.53 -26.92
C SER A 180 -7.11 12.44 -27.41
N THR A 181 -5.87 12.02 -27.19
CA THR A 181 -4.74 12.49 -28.01
C THR A 181 -4.09 11.25 -28.60
N GLN A 182 -4.34 11.06 -29.89
CA GLN A 182 -3.60 10.16 -30.74
C GLN A 182 -2.21 10.77 -30.94
N ASP A 183 -1.17 10.13 -30.39
CA ASP A 183 0.22 10.44 -30.73
C ASP A 183 0.57 9.69 -32.03
N PRO A 184 0.81 10.38 -33.16
CA PRO A 184 1.10 9.74 -34.44
C PRO A 184 2.42 8.96 -34.46
N GLU A 185 3.35 9.26 -33.54
CA GLU A 185 4.65 8.59 -33.48
C GLU A 185 4.59 7.16 -32.92
N LEU A 186 3.56 6.83 -32.13
CA LEU A 186 3.38 5.48 -31.60
C LEU A 186 2.91 4.49 -32.68
N PHE A 187 2.23 4.95 -33.73
CA PHE A 187 1.74 4.09 -34.81
C PHE A 187 2.85 3.61 -35.75
N SER A 188 3.88 4.44 -35.95
CA SER A 188 5.07 4.07 -36.73
C SER A 188 5.94 3.01 -36.04
N PHE A 189 5.83 2.87 -34.72
CA PHE A 189 6.60 1.89 -33.95
C PHE A 189 5.98 0.48 -34.03
N PHE A 190 4.65 0.37 -34.11
CA PHE A 190 3.97 -0.94 -34.17
C PHE A 190 3.99 -1.60 -35.56
N SER A 191 4.26 -0.84 -36.62
CA SER A 191 4.29 -1.33 -38.01
C SER A 191 5.59 -2.06 -38.39
N THR A 192 6.59 -2.10 -37.50
CA THR A 192 7.90 -2.75 -37.74
C THR A 192 8.13 -4.02 -36.92
N LEU A 193 7.12 -4.51 -36.19
CA LEU A 193 7.25 -5.76 -35.46
C LEU A 193 6.93 -6.97 -36.37
N PRO A 194 7.82 -7.98 -36.46
CA PRO A 194 7.61 -9.14 -37.30
C PRO A 194 6.42 -10.00 -36.81
N ASN A 195 5.60 -10.42 -37.78
CA ASN A 195 4.48 -11.36 -37.62
C ASN A 195 4.90 -12.64 -36.91
N VAL A 196 4.39 -12.86 -35.70
CA VAL A 196 4.20 -14.21 -35.17
C VAL A 196 2.73 -14.33 -34.75
N GLU A 197 2.07 -15.19 -35.50
CA GLU A 197 0.65 -15.39 -35.66
C GLU A 197 0.04 -16.09 -34.43
N TYR A 198 -0.75 -15.38 -33.62
CA TYR A 198 -1.89 -15.97 -32.88
C TYR A 198 -2.82 -14.92 -32.23
N GLU A 199 -3.40 -13.99 -32.99
CA GLU A 199 -4.57 -13.21 -32.54
C GLU A 199 -5.51 -12.88 -33.72
N LYS A 200 -6.53 -13.70 -33.95
CA LYS A 200 -7.67 -13.33 -34.83
C LYS A 200 -9.06 -13.56 -34.23
N ASN A 201 -9.19 -13.91 -32.94
CA ASN A 201 -10.50 -14.16 -32.33
C ASN A 201 -10.77 -13.44 -30.98
N PHE A 202 -10.20 -12.24 -30.73
CA PHE A 202 -10.47 -11.51 -29.48
C PHE A 202 -10.95 -10.06 -29.65
N LEU A 203 -11.27 -9.61 -30.86
CA LEU A 203 -11.63 -8.21 -31.15
C LEU A 203 -12.90 -8.07 -32.02
N MET A 204 -14.01 -8.68 -31.62
CA MET A 204 -15.33 -8.39 -32.23
C MET A 204 -16.51 -8.21 -31.24
N ASP A 205 -16.32 -8.26 -29.92
CA ASP A 205 -17.45 -8.29 -28.96
C ASP A 205 -17.59 -7.06 -28.04
N PHE A 206 -17.07 -5.87 -28.41
CA PHE A 206 -17.12 -4.70 -27.51
C PHE A 206 -17.81 -3.42 -28.02
N TRP A 207 -18.55 -3.45 -29.14
CA TRP A 207 -19.24 -2.24 -29.62
C TRP A 207 -20.58 -2.48 -30.34
N ILE A 208 -21.60 -3.07 -29.69
CA ILE A 208 -23.02 -2.77 -30.03
C ILE A 208 -23.90 -2.90 -28.76
N VAL A 209 -24.35 -1.77 -28.20
CA VAL A 209 -25.66 -1.66 -27.53
C VAL A 209 -26.29 -0.32 -27.95
N PRO A 210 -27.58 -0.26 -28.38
CA PRO A 210 -28.15 0.87 -29.11
C PRO A 210 -28.81 1.91 -28.18
N LEU A 211 -28.68 3.20 -28.52
CA LEU A 211 -29.48 4.29 -27.96
C LEU A 211 -30.45 4.82 -29.04
N PHE A 212 -31.73 4.78 -28.69
CA PHE A 212 -32.89 5.36 -29.39
C PHE A 212 -32.78 6.89 -29.49
N LEU A 213 -33.20 7.48 -30.63
CA LEU A 213 -33.47 8.91 -30.84
C LEU A 213 -34.98 9.10 -31.04
N PRO A 214 -35.62 10.16 -30.50
CA PRO A 214 -36.95 10.58 -30.93
C PRO A 214 -36.87 11.67 -32.02
N SER A 215 -37.91 11.71 -32.84
CA SER A 215 -38.17 12.68 -33.92
C SER A 215 -38.68 14.02 -33.41
#